data_AF-A0A9W8GTB3-F1
#
_entry.id   AF-A0A9W8GTB3-F1
#
_cell.length_a   1.000
_cell.length_b   1.000
_cell.length_c   1.000
_cell.angle_alpha   90.00
_cell.angle_beta   90.00
_cell.angle_gamma   90.00
#
_symmetry.space_group_name_H-M   'P 1'
#
loop_
_entity.id
_entity.type
_entity.pdbx_description
1 polymer ?
#
loop_
_entity_poly.entity_id
_entity_poly.type
_entity_poly.pdbx_seq_one_letter_code
_entity_poly.pdbx_strand_id
1 'polypeptide(L)'
;MDYLEAEEDGQRHQLLAEEQLTDEQLSEEIERFRRIVLSACSSLGNLQLVTDSAQDLTERKMEYVPSEDCLASLKDIKRYIQEDEQGEGKWVLRWLGECNTLQNDIIPIFIYYTK
;
A
#
# COMPACT_ATOMS: atom_id res chain seq x y z
N MET A 1 11.64 -58.56 25.94
CA MET A 1 10.58 -57.66 26.40
C MET A 1 11.29 -56.38 26.75
N ASP A 2 10.92 -55.34 26.02
CA ASP A 2 11.23 -53.91 26.20
C ASP A 2 12.62 -53.43 25.75
N TYR A 3 12.72 -52.98 24.48
CA TYR A 3 12.49 -51.61 23.93
C TYR A 3 13.79 -50.79 24.08
N LEU A 4 14.64 -50.66 23.05
CA LEU A 4 14.48 -49.79 21.87
C LEU A 4 14.04 -48.36 22.22
N GLU A 5 14.80 -47.65 23.05
CA GLU A 5 14.69 -46.19 23.21
C GLU A 5 16.09 -45.59 23.33
N ALA A 6 16.80 -45.44 22.20
CA ALA A 6 18.05 -44.67 22.18
C ALA A 6 18.33 -43.95 20.84
N GLU A 7 17.33 -43.80 19.96
CA GLU A 7 17.56 -43.22 18.62
C GLU A 7 16.54 -42.15 18.20
N GLU A 8 15.90 -41.41 19.12
CA GLU A 8 14.93 -40.36 18.73
C GLU A 8 15.28 -38.92 19.12
N ASP A 9 16.39 -38.67 19.81
CA ASP A 9 16.76 -37.28 20.22
C ASP A 9 17.61 -36.52 19.18
N GLY A 10 18.08 -37.20 18.13
CA GLY A 10 18.93 -36.60 17.10
C GLY A 10 18.20 -35.86 15.97
N GLN A 11 16.87 -36.03 15.84
CA GLN A 11 16.11 -35.57 14.67
C GLN A 11 15.19 -34.37 14.93
N ARG A 12 15.16 -33.81 16.14
CA ARG A 12 14.29 -32.66 16.46
C ARG A 12 14.94 -31.28 16.39
N HIS A 13 16.25 -31.19 16.12
CA HIS A 13 16.98 -29.92 16.13
C HIS A 13 17.37 -29.33 14.77
N GLN A 14 16.89 -29.91 13.67
CA GLN A 14 17.07 -29.33 12.34
C GLN A 14 15.78 -29.49 11.57
N LEU A 15 15.10 -28.36 11.34
CA LEU A 15 14.12 -28.04 10.28
C LEU A 15 13.14 -26.96 10.78
N LEU A 16 13.68 -25.84 11.27
CA LEU A 16 13.08 -24.53 11.00
C LEU A 16 13.97 -23.90 9.93
N ALA A 17 14.00 -24.53 8.75
CA ALA A 17 14.48 -23.82 7.57
C ALA A 17 13.44 -22.73 7.32
N GLU A 18 13.79 -21.49 7.65
CA GLU A 18 13.12 -20.34 7.05
C GLU A 18 13.18 -20.58 5.53
N GLU A 19 12.05 -20.93 4.91
CA GLU A 19 11.98 -21.11 3.46
C GLU A 19 12.34 -19.77 2.83
N GLN A 20 13.59 -19.63 2.41
CA GLN A 20 14.04 -18.49 1.63
C GLN A 20 13.30 -18.55 0.30
N LEU A 21 12.50 -17.52 0.02
CA LEU A 21 11.84 -17.35 -1.27
C LEU A 21 12.89 -17.33 -2.39
N THR A 22 12.56 -17.96 -3.52
CA THR A 22 13.38 -17.77 -4.72
C THR A 22 13.26 -16.33 -5.23
N ASP A 23 14.23 -15.86 -6.01
CA ASP A 23 14.20 -14.51 -6.59
C ASP A 23 12.93 -14.25 -7.42
N GLU A 24 12.43 -15.28 -8.12
CA GLU A 24 11.20 -15.20 -8.90
C GLU A 24 9.98 -15.03 -7.99
N GLN A 25 9.87 -15.84 -6.93
CA GLN A 25 8.78 -15.72 -5.95
C GLN A 25 8.82 -14.37 -5.22
N LEU A 26 10.01 -13.88 -4.88
CA LEU A 26 10.18 -12.56 -4.28
C LEU A 26 9.72 -11.44 -5.22
N SER A 27 10.09 -11.52 -6.50
CA SER A 27 9.66 -10.54 -7.50
C SER A 27 8.14 -10.54 -7.70
N GLU A 28 7.51 -11.71 -7.73
CA GLU A 28 6.05 -11.83 -7.84
C GLU A 28 5.34 -11.22 -6.62
N GLU A 29 5.89 -11.46 -5.43
CA GLU A 29 5.35 -10.93 -4.17
C GLU A 29 5.46 -9.41 -4.11
N ILE A 30 6.60 -8.84 -4.53
CA ILE A 30 6.80 -7.40 -4.63
C ILE A 30 5.78 -6.77 -5.59
N GLU A 31 5.57 -7.35 -6.77
CA GLU A 31 4.60 -6.83 -7.73
C GLU A 31 3.15 -7.02 -7.27
N ARG A 32 2.86 -8.09 -6.53
CA ARG A 32 1.56 -8.27 -5.88
C ARG A 32 1.30 -7.17 -4.87
N PHE A 33 2.27 -6.90 -3.99
CA PHE A 33 2.15 -5.87 -2.97
C PHE A 33 2.04 -4.48 -3.60
N ARG A 34 2.81 -4.20 -4.65
CA ARG A 34 2.69 -2.96 -5.44
C ARG A 34 1.26 -2.72 -5.90
N ARG A 35 0.59 -3.71 -6.49
CA ARG A 35 -0.80 -3.57 -6.94
C ARG A 35 -1.76 -3.20 -5.80
N ILE A 36 -1.56 -3.76 -4.61
CA ILE A 36 -2.36 -3.46 -3.42
C ILE A 36 -2.17 -1.98 -3.02
N VAL A 37 -0.92 -1.52 -2.95
CA VAL A 37 -0.60 -0.12 -2.62
C VAL A 37 -1.20 0.84 -3.64
N LEU A 38 -1.07 0.54 -4.94
CA LEU A 38 -1.62 1.38 -6.01
C LEU A 38 -3.16 1.41 -6.01
N SER A 39 -3.79 0.31 -5.63
CA SER A 39 -5.24 0.26 -5.41
C SER A 39 -5.66 1.22 -4.30
N ALA A 40 -4.95 1.23 -3.17
CA ALA A 40 -5.25 2.14 -2.07
C ALA A 40 -5.07 3.62 -2.48
N CYS A 41 -4.04 3.92 -3.28
CA CYS A 41 -3.83 5.28 -3.81
C CYS A 41 -4.98 5.72 -4.73
N SER A 42 -5.40 4.84 -5.63
CA SER A 42 -6.47 5.12 -6.59
C SER A 42 -7.84 5.32 -5.92
N SER A 43 -8.01 4.79 -4.71
CA SER A 43 -9.22 4.93 -3.89
C SER A 43 -9.25 6.21 -3.05
N LEU A 44 -8.23 7.09 -3.10
CA LEU A 44 -8.22 8.30 -2.28
C LEU A 44 -9.26 9.35 -2.70
N GLY A 45 -9.47 9.50 -4.01
CA GLY A 45 -10.33 10.53 -4.57
C GLY A 45 -9.93 10.88 -6.00
N ASN A 46 -10.51 11.94 -6.53
CA ASN A 46 -10.21 12.38 -7.89
C ASN A 46 -10.47 13.88 -8.09
N LEU A 47 -9.76 14.47 -9.06
CA LEU A 47 -10.07 15.81 -9.56
C LEU A 47 -11.33 15.76 -10.42
N GLN A 48 -12.35 16.51 -10.02
CA GLN A 48 -13.63 16.62 -10.70
C GLN A 48 -13.84 18.03 -11.23
N LEU A 49 -14.52 18.13 -12.38
CA LEU A 49 -14.97 19.41 -12.90
C LEU A 49 -16.20 19.85 -12.11
N VAL A 50 -16.08 20.93 -11.34
CA VAL A 50 -17.21 21.54 -10.65
C VAL A 50 -17.73 22.67 -11.54
N THR A 51 -18.92 22.47 -12.10
CA THR A 51 -19.66 23.53 -12.78
C THR A 51 -20.61 24.16 -11.79
N ASP A 52 -20.23 25.31 -11.24
CA ASP A 52 -21.11 26.11 -10.41
C ASP A 52 -22.23 26.70 -11.29
N SER A 53 -23.34 25.96 -11.39
CA SER A 53 -24.58 26.38 -12.07
C SER A 53 -24.49 26.65 -13.59
N ALA A 54 -25.60 26.43 -14.28
CA ALA A 54 -25.72 26.48 -15.74
C ALA A 54 -25.53 27.87 -16.39
N GLN A 55 -24.95 28.85 -15.70
CA GLN A 55 -24.87 30.25 -16.15
C GLN A 55 -23.44 30.79 -16.35
N ASP A 56 -22.39 30.16 -15.80
CA ASP A 56 -21.00 30.59 -16.03
C ASP A 56 -20.20 29.47 -16.71
N LEU A 57 -20.32 29.37 -18.04
CA LEU A 57 -19.53 28.45 -18.88
C LEU A 57 -18.05 28.88 -19.04
N THR A 58 -17.67 30.00 -18.44
CA THR A 58 -16.37 30.66 -18.60
C THR A 58 -15.32 30.18 -17.60
N GLU A 59 -15.70 29.67 -16.43
CA GLU A 59 -14.76 29.22 -15.40
C GLU A 59 -14.97 27.74 -15.05
N ARG A 60 -14.35 26.86 -15.85
CA ARG A 60 -14.22 25.44 -15.53
C ARG A 60 -13.24 25.28 -14.36
N LYS A 61 -13.77 25.16 -13.14
CA LYS A 61 -12.96 24.92 -11.94
C LYS A 61 -12.83 23.42 -11.70
N MET A 62 -11.60 22.95 -11.54
CA MET A 62 -11.32 21.59 -11.07
C MET A 62 -11.22 21.61 -9.54
N GLU A 63 -11.89 20.69 -8.88
CA GLU A 63 -11.81 20.50 -7.43
C GLU A 63 -11.50 19.04 -7.12
N TYR A 64 -10.66 18.82 -6.11
CA TYR A 64 -10.40 17.47 -5.62
C TYR A 64 -11.57 17.03 -4.73
N VAL A 65 -12.13 15.86 -5.04
CA VAL A 65 -13.20 15.25 -4.27
C VAL A 65 -12.66 13.97 -3.64
N PRO A 66 -12.49 13.93 -2.31
CA PRO A 66 -12.15 12.69 -1.60
C PRO A 66 -13.23 11.64 -1.81
N SER A 67 -12.84 10.37 -1.90
CA SER A 67 -13.78 9.25 -1.95
C SER A 67 -14.44 8.99 -0.58
N GLU A 68 -15.50 8.18 -0.56
CA GLU A 68 -16.13 7.71 0.68
C GLU A 68 -15.16 6.93 1.57
N ASP A 69 -14.24 6.16 0.97
CA ASP A 69 -13.26 5.32 1.66
C ASP A 69 -11.91 6.01 1.88
N CYS A 70 -11.79 7.31 1.58
CA CYS A 70 -10.52 8.05 1.61
C CYS A 70 -9.77 7.86 2.94
N LEU A 71 -10.46 7.97 4.07
CA LEU A 71 -9.85 7.77 5.40
C LEU A 71 -9.34 6.34 5.62
N ALA A 72 -10.07 5.34 5.12
CA ALA A 72 -9.64 3.94 5.20
C ALA A 72 -8.39 3.72 4.33
N SER A 73 -8.40 4.23 3.10
CA SER A 73 -7.24 4.16 2.19
C SER A 73 -6.01 4.88 2.75
N LEU A 74 -6.16 6.04 3.39
CA LEU A 74 -5.06 6.73 4.07
C LEU A 74 -4.47 5.90 5.23
N LYS A 75 -5.32 5.22 6.01
CA LYS A 75 -4.88 4.32 7.08
C LYS A 75 -4.13 3.11 6.52
N ASP A 76 -4.60 2.57 5.41
CA ASP A 76 -3.93 1.46 4.72
C ASP A 76 -2.57 1.87 4.18
N ILE A 77 -2.47 3.01 3.50
CA ILE A 77 -1.20 3.56 3.01
C ILE A 77 -0.22 3.76 4.16
N LYS A 78 -0.66 4.34 5.29
CA LYS A 78 0.17 4.48 6.48
C LYS A 78 0.66 3.12 6.98
N ARG A 79 -0.22 2.11 7.06
CA ARG A 79 0.14 0.77 7.51
C ARG A 79 1.19 0.14 6.57
N TYR A 80 1.00 0.24 5.25
CA TYR A 80 1.95 -0.28 4.26
C TYR A 80 3.32 0.38 4.37
N ILE A 81 3.39 1.69 4.61
CA ILE A 81 4.65 2.39 4.88
C ILE A 81 5.33 1.79 6.12
N GLN A 82 4.59 1.58 7.21
CA GLN A 82 5.15 1.05 8.46
C GLN A 82 5.63 -0.40 8.33
N GLU A 83 4.94 -1.22 7.56
CA GLU A 83 5.32 -2.61 7.28
C GLU A 83 6.59 -2.65 6.41
N ASP A 84 6.66 -1.83 5.37
CA ASP A 84 7.78 -1.75 4.45
C ASP A 84 9.02 -1.06 5.06
N GLU A 85 8.86 -0.19 6.06
CA GLU A 85 9.96 0.39 6.83
C GLU A 85 10.80 -0.66 7.58
N GLN A 86 10.23 -1.82 7.89
CA GLN A 86 10.96 -2.94 8.50
C GLN A 86 11.80 -3.73 7.47
N GLY A 87 11.55 -3.53 6.18
CA GLY A 87 12.27 -4.17 5.09
C GLY A 87 13.42 -3.30 4.53
N GLU A 88 14.38 -3.93 3.87
CA GLU A 88 15.55 -3.23 3.31
C GLU A 88 15.20 -2.35 2.09
N GLY A 89 14.11 -2.66 1.37
CA GLY A 89 13.81 -2.08 0.06
C GLY A 89 13.05 -0.75 0.06
N LYS A 90 12.31 -0.43 1.12
CA LYS A 90 11.48 0.81 1.24
C LYS A 90 10.67 1.10 -0.03
N TRP A 91 10.05 0.05 -0.59
CA TRP A 91 9.40 0.07 -1.88
C TRP A 91 8.14 0.95 -1.91
N VAL A 92 7.39 1.01 -0.81
CA VAL A 92 6.10 1.71 -0.73
C VAL A 92 6.30 3.20 -0.96
N LEU A 93 7.28 3.82 -0.29
CA LEU A 93 7.57 5.24 -0.47
C LEU A 93 8.01 5.56 -1.91
N ARG A 94 8.75 4.64 -2.55
CA ARG A 94 9.14 4.79 -3.95
C ARG A 94 7.91 4.76 -4.86
N TRP A 95 7.01 3.80 -4.69
CA TRP A 95 5.79 3.70 -5.50
C TRP A 95 4.86 4.90 -5.31
N LEU A 96 4.71 5.39 -4.07
CA LEU A 96 3.96 6.62 -3.80
C LEU A 96 4.58 7.84 -4.52
N GLY A 97 5.90 7.89 -4.60
CA GLY A 97 6.63 8.88 -5.39
C GLY A 97 6.38 8.75 -6.89
N GLU A 98 6.41 7.53 -7.44
CA GLU A 98 6.13 7.26 -8.86
C GLU A 98 4.71 7.70 -9.25
N CYS A 99 3.74 7.59 -8.35
CA CYS A 99 2.37 8.05 -8.55
C CYS A 99 2.13 9.54 -8.24
N ASN A 100 3.14 10.25 -7.72
CA ASN A 100 3.01 11.60 -7.18
C ASN A 100 1.84 11.73 -6.19
N THR A 101 1.60 10.71 -5.36
CA THR A 101 0.44 10.65 -4.44
C THR A 101 0.42 11.85 -3.48
N LEU A 102 1.60 12.35 -3.08
CA LEU A 102 1.69 13.54 -2.23
C LEU A 102 1.05 14.77 -2.92
N GLN A 103 1.41 15.02 -4.18
CA GLN A 103 0.97 16.18 -4.95
C GLN A 103 -0.45 16.02 -5.48
N ASN A 104 -0.80 14.83 -5.95
CA ASN A 104 -2.06 14.55 -6.62
C ASN A 104 -3.21 14.31 -5.65
N ASP A 105 -2.93 13.80 -4.45
CA ASP A 105 -3.96 13.40 -3.49
C ASP A 105 -3.76 14.02 -2.11
N ILE A 106 -2.64 13.78 -1.44
CA ILE A 106 -2.47 14.15 -0.02
C ILE A 106 -2.58 15.66 0.21
N ILE A 107 -1.89 16.47 -0.60
CA ILE A 107 -1.97 17.94 -0.52
C ILE A 107 -3.41 18.42 -0.81
N PRO A 108 -4.06 18.03 -1.92
CA PRO A 108 -5.46 18.35 -2.18
C PRO A 108 -6.43 17.92 -1.09
N ILE A 109 -6.26 16.74 -0.48
CA ILE A 109 -7.05 16.27 0.65
C ILE A 109 -6.93 17.24 1.84
N PHE A 110 -5.71 17.66 2.19
CA PHE A 110 -5.52 18.64 3.25
C PHE A 110 -6.15 19.99 2.93
N ILE A 111 -6.07 20.44 1.68
CA ILE A 111 -6.74 21.68 1.25
C ILE A 111 -8.26 21.54 1.33
N TYR A 112 -8.83 20.39 0.95
CA TYR A 112 -10.26 20.13 1.01
C TYR A 112 -10.81 20.28 2.43
N TYR A 113 -10.12 19.74 3.45
CA TYR A 113 -10.58 19.79 4.85
C TYR A 113 -10.15 21.03 5.63
N THR A 114 -9.38 21.95 5.02
CA THR A 114 -8.97 23.22 5.65
C THR A 114 -9.73 24.44 5.13
N LYS A 115 -10.59 24.25 4.12
CA LYS A 115 -11.62 25.23 3.71
C LYS A 115 -12.75 25.25 4.73
#